data_AF-A0A4Q2YAS9-F1
#
_entry.id   AF-A0A4Q2YAS9-F1
#
_cell.length_a   1.000
_cell.length_b   1.000
_cell.length_c   1.000
_cell.angle_alpha   90.00
_cell.angle_beta   90.00
_cell.angle_gamma   90.00
#
_symmetry.space_group_name_H-M   'P 1'
#
loop_
_entity.id
_entity.type
_entity.pdbx_description
1 polymer ?
#
loop_
_entity_poly.entity_id
_entity_poly.type
_entity_poly.pdbx_seq_one_letter_code
_entity_poly.pdbx_strand_id
1 'polypeptide(L)'
;MLIDPLPGAGELRIHWAGEQETELIILIEEGEDASVISTLPGGSLVLLKQEGSGEVAPVKKPVSSGWIQSGFHHVVGLDHKGNILGLDHILFILGLFLFSPRWKPLLAQSLAFTVAHSISLALSALSIIQVSGRWMDHLVILSIAWVGVENLLVRREFGKARLGFVFGFGLLHGLGFGSGLQEKLKSLSGLQLAGPLLGFNVGVELAQVAIFAAAFLLMRPLGRYELQLRTYGSALIAVIGITWSVQRIFFPGSPLF
;
A
#
# COMPACT_ATOMS: atom_id res chain seq x y z
N MET A 1 -5.90 -25.14 -2.02
CA MET A 1 -5.59 -26.23 -1.07
C MET A 1 -5.23 -25.57 0.24
N LEU A 2 -6.06 -25.67 1.28
CA LEU A 2 -5.68 -25.23 2.62
C LEU A 2 -4.87 -26.37 3.22
N ILE A 3 -3.58 -26.13 3.47
CA ILE A 3 -2.73 -27.10 4.12
C ILE A 3 -2.65 -26.63 5.57
N ASP A 4 -3.38 -27.30 6.46
CA ASP A 4 -3.22 -27.15 7.90
C ASP A 4 -2.10 -28.10 8.34
N PRO A 5 -0.86 -27.63 8.56
CA PRO A 5 0.20 -28.51 9.02
C PRO A 5 -0.10 -28.93 10.46
N LEU A 6 -0.43 -30.21 10.63
CA LEU A 6 -0.39 -30.85 11.94
C LEU A 6 1.08 -30.96 12.38
N PRO A 7 1.42 -30.66 13.65
CA PRO A 7 2.79 -30.80 14.13
C PRO A 7 3.23 -32.28 14.05
N GLY A 8 4.30 -32.54 13.29
CA GLY A 8 4.87 -33.87 13.12
C GLY A 8 5.79 -33.96 11.89
N ALA A 9 6.62 -35.00 11.83
CA ALA A 9 7.37 -35.30 10.61
C ALA A 9 6.39 -35.71 9.50
N GLY A 10 6.52 -35.09 8.33
CA GLY A 10 5.62 -35.33 7.22
C GLY A 10 6.19 -34.82 5.91
N GLU A 11 5.66 -35.34 4.82
CA GLU A 11 5.98 -34.90 3.47
C GLU A 11 4.71 -34.32 2.85
N LEU A 12 4.78 -33.07 2.39
CA LEU A 12 3.73 -32.50 1.54
C LEU A 12 3.94 -33.04 0.13
N ARG A 13 3.15 -34.05 -0.25
CA ARG A 13 3.16 -34.65 -1.59
C ARG A 13 1.97 -34.15 -2.39
N ILE A 14 2.25 -33.53 -3.53
CA ILE A 14 1.24 -33.13 -4.50
C ILE A 14 1.32 -34.12 -5.67
N HIS A 15 0.22 -34.81 -5.95
CA HIS A 15 0.08 -35.72 -7.08
C HIS A 15 -1.01 -35.19 -8.01
N TRP A 16 -0.77 -35.23 -9.31
CA TRP A 16 -1.78 -34.96 -10.33
C TRP A 16 -1.77 -36.07 -11.37
N ALA A 17 -2.95 -36.42 -11.87
CA ALA A 17 -3.13 -37.41 -12.91
C ALA A 17 -3.92 -36.76 -14.06
N GLY A 18 -3.27 -36.64 -15.22
CA GLY A 18 -3.88 -36.12 -16.44
C GLY A 18 -2.89 -36.14 -17.61
N GLU A 19 -3.38 -36.51 -18.80
CA GLU A 19 -2.59 -36.57 -20.05
C GLU A 19 -2.38 -35.18 -20.70
N GLN A 20 -2.90 -34.10 -20.12
CA GLN A 20 -2.69 -32.75 -20.64
C GLN A 20 -1.47 -32.11 -19.99
N GLU A 21 -0.59 -31.52 -20.82
CA GLU A 21 0.60 -30.75 -20.43
C GLU A 21 0.25 -29.71 -19.37
N THR A 22 0.40 -30.10 -18.11
CA THR A 22 0.11 -29.26 -16.95
C THR A 22 1.43 -29.02 -16.26
N GLU A 23 1.97 -27.81 -16.42
CA GLU A 23 3.16 -27.36 -15.73
C GLU A 23 2.75 -26.79 -14.37
N LEU A 24 3.27 -27.38 -13.29
CA LEU A 24 3.07 -26.87 -11.94
C LEU A 24 4.20 -25.88 -11.62
N ILE A 25 3.90 -24.58 -11.69
CA ILE A 25 4.83 -23.52 -11.33
C ILE A 25 4.58 -23.10 -9.87
N ILE A 26 5.58 -23.28 -9.02
CA ILE A 26 5.52 -22.86 -7.61
C ILE A 26 6.49 -21.69 -7.44
N LEU A 27 5.91 -20.51 -7.19
CA LEU A 27 6.66 -19.30 -6.86
C LEU A 27 6.76 -19.21 -5.34
N ILE A 28 7.94 -19.45 -4.80
CA ILE A 28 8.23 -19.25 -3.39
C ILE A 28 8.77 -17.82 -3.23
N GLU A 29 7.88 -16.88 -2.96
CA GLU A 29 8.27 -15.50 -2.66
C GLU A 29 8.67 -15.40 -1.18
N GLU A 30 9.97 -15.54 -0.90
CA GLU A 30 10.66 -14.81 0.16
C GLU A 30 12.19 -14.92 -0.03
N GLY A 31 12.82 -13.86 -0.57
CA GLY A 31 14.27 -13.71 -0.71
C GLY A 31 14.75 -13.53 -2.15
N GLU A 32 15.87 -12.83 -2.35
CA GLU A 32 16.46 -12.44 -3.65
C GLU A 32 16.78 -13.61 -4.61
N ASP A 33 16.62 -14.86 -4.18
CA ASP A 33 16.90 -16.09 -4.95
C ASP A 33 15.62 -16.90 -5.22
N ALA A 34 14.69 -16.33 -6.00
CA ALA A 34 13.55 -17.11 -6.49
C ALA A 34 14.04 -18.17 -7.51
N SER A 35 13.92 -19.45 -7.17
CA SER A 35 14.26 -20.56 -8.08
C SER A 35 13.00 -21.14 -8.72
N VAL A 36 12.98 -21.23 -10.04
CA VAL A 36 11.91 -21.90 -10.80
C VAL A 36 12.26 -23.39 -10.85
N ILE A 37 11.43 -24.22 -10.23
CA ILE A 37 11.55 -25.68 -10.30
C ILE A 37 10.37 -26.21 -11.13
N SER A 38 10.67 -26.75 -12.31
CA SER A 38 9.70 -27.40 -13.21
C SER A 38 9.88 -28.91 -13.18
N THR A 39 8.78 -29.65 -13.30
CA THR A 39 8.78 -31.12 -13.39
C THR A 39 7.85 -31.56 -14.52
N LEU A 40 8.19 -32.67 -15.15
CA LEU A 40 7.41 -33.29 -16.23
C LEU A 40 6.14 -33.97 -15.69
N PRO A 41 5.14 -34.21 -16.56
CA PRO A 41 3.93 -34.95 -16.21
C PRO A 41 4.24 -36.35 -15.64
N GLY A 42 3.64 -36.68 -14.50
CA GLY A 42 3.87 -37.95 -13.79
C GLY A 42 5.07 -37.94 -12.82
N GLY A 43 5.79 -36.82 -12.71
CA GLY A 43 6.87 -36.64 -11.73
C GLY A 43 6.36 -36.39 -10.31
N SER A 44 7.23 -36.62 -9.32
CA SER A 44 6.99 -36.26 -7.92
C SER A 44 8.01 -35.22 -7.46
N LEU A 45 7.54 -34.07 -7.00
CA LEU A 45 8.40 -33.02 -6.44
C LEU A 45 8.23 -32.94 -4.93
N VAL A 46 9.33 -33.04 -4.19
CA VAL A 46 9.37 -32.82 -2.74
C VAL A 46 9.71 -31.36 -2.50
N LEU A 47 8.72 -30.57 -2.12
CA LEU A 47 8.87 -29.11 -1.90
C LEU A 47 9.53 -28.78 -0.56
N LEU A 48 9.21 -29.58 0.45
CA LEU A 48 9.70 -29.45 1.82
C LEU A 48 9.87 -30.86 2.38
N LYS A 49 11.08 -31.18 2.85
CA LYS A 49 11.37 -32.41 3.59
C LYS A 49 11.86 -32.03 4.98
N GLN A 50 11.05 -32.30 5.99
CA GLN A 50 11.42 -32.05 7.37
C GLN A 50 12.00 -33.34 7.97
N GLU A 51 13.33 -33.41 8.10
CA GLU A 51 14.05 -34.63 8.53
C GLU A 51 13.98 -34.90 10.04
N GLY A 52 13.36 -34.01 10.83
CA GLY A 52 13.13 -34.23 12.25
C GLY A 52 12.08 -33.30 12.86
N SER A 53 11.36 -33.81 13.87
CA SER A 53 10.51 -33.01 14.75
C SER A 53 11.39 -32.37 15.84
N GLY A 54 12.20 -31.39 15.48
CA GLY A 54 12.72 -30.46 16.47
C GLY A 54 11.56 -29.73 17.15
N GLU A 55 11.77 -29.21 18.37
CA GLU A 55 10.87 -28.17 18.89
C GLU A 55 10.73 -27.13 17.79
N VAL A 56 9.52 -26.97 17.26
CA VAL A 56 9.19 -25.81 16.42
C VAL A 56 9.32 -24.64 17.37
N ALA A 57 10.53 -24.07 17.47
CA ALA A 57 10.69 -22.76 18.04
C ALA A 57 9.78 -21.88 17.18
N PRO A 58 8.65 -21.38 17.71
CA PRO A 58 7.83 -20.47 16.94
C PRO A 58 8.79 -19.39 16.47
N VAL A 59 8.82 -19.11 15.16
CA VAL A 59 9.56 -17.97 14.65
C VAL A 59 8.94 -16.77 15.37
N LYS A 60 9.56 -16.35 16.48
CA LYS A 60 9.22 -15.15 17.25
C LYS A 60 9.71 -13.96 16.44
N LYS A 61 9.38 -13.88 15.15
CA LYS A 61 9.36 -12.60 14.47
C LYS A 61 8.16 -11.89 15.10
N PRO A 62 8.36 -10.75 15.79
CA PRO A 62 7.23 -10.00 16.30
C PRO A 62 6.35 -9.70 15.09
N VAL A 63 5.10 -10.17 15.16
CA VAL A 63 4.10 -10.07 14.08
C VAL A 63 4.06 -8.63 13.52
N SER A 64 4.32 -7.62 14.35
CA SER A 64 4.36 -6.20 13.97
C SER A 64 5.43 -5.81 12.95
N SER A 65 6.61 -6.44 12.94
CA SER A 65 7.73 -6.00 12.07
C SER A 65 7.43 -6.17 10.58
N GLY A 66 6.86 -7.30 10.18
CA GLY A 66 6.42 -7.54 8.79
C GLY A 66 5.29 -6.61 8.36
N TRP A 67 4.37 -6.27 9.27
CA TRP A 67 3.30 -5.33 8.97
C TRP A 67 3.80 -3.89 8.81
N ILE A 68 4.77 -3.46 9.61
CA ILE A 68 5.43 -2.16 9.45
C ILE A 68 6.12 -2.07 8.08
N GLN A 69 6.86 -3.12 7.70
CA GLN A 69 7.50 -3.16 6.38
C GLN A 69 6.45 -3.14 5.25
N SER A 70 5.36 -3.89 5.39
CA SER A 70 4.25 -3.91 4.44
C SER A 70 3.63 -2.53 4.26
N GLY A 71 3.37 -1.80 5.36
CA GLY A 71 2.86 -0.43 5.31
C GLY A 71 3.82 0.56 4.68
N PHE A 72 5.13 0.42 4.93
CA PHE A 72 6.14 1.25 4.29
C PHE A 72 6.22 0.96 2.77
N HIS A 73 6.23 -0.32 2.39
CA HIS A 73 6.26 -0.77 1.00
C HIS A 73 4.97 -0.41 0.24
N HIS A 74 3.84 -0.30 0.94
CA HIS A 74 2.59 0.19 0.34
C HIS A 74 2.74 1.62 -0.19
N VAL A 75 3.52 2.47 0.47
CA VAL A 75 3.72 3.87 0.06
C VAL A 75 4.88 4.04 -0.94
N VAL A 76 6.02 3.40 -0.68
CA VAL A 76 7.26 3.63 -1.46
C VAL A 76 7.83 2.37 -2.11
N GLY A 77 7.11 1.26 -2.07
CA GLY A 77 7.55 -0.02 -2.63
C GLY A 77 7.51 -0.06 -4.15
N LEU A 78 8.25 -1.03 -4.69
CA LEU A 78 8.32 -1.30 -6.11
C LEU A 78 7.65 -2.65 -6.41
N ASP A 79 6.96 -2.74 -7.53
CA ASP A 79 6.54 -4.04 -8.06
C ASP A 79 7.73 -4.77 -8.74
N HIS A 80 7.53 -6.03 -9.11
CA HIS A 80 8.53 -6.85 -9.80
C HIS A 80 8.98 -6.28 -11.16
N LYS A 81 8.25 -5.31 -11.71
CA LYS A 81 8.56 -4.62 -12.98
C LYS A 81 9.23 -3.26 -12.75
N GLY A 82 9.46 -2.87 -11.50
CA GLY A 82 10.07 -1.60 -11.11
C GLY A 82 9.09 -0.42 -11.05
N ASN A 83 7.77 -0.65 -11.13
CA ASN A 83 6.78 0.41 -10.96
C ASN A 83 6.56 0.72 -9.49
N ILE A 84 6.36 1.99 -9.17
CA ILE A 84 6.07 2.42 -7.80
C ILE A 84 4.63 2.07 -7.47
N LEU A 85 4.43 1.21 -6.47
CA LEU A 85 3.12 0.75 -6.03
C LEU A 85 2.26 1.90 -5.46
N GLY A 86 2.87 2.73 -4.61
CA GLY A 86 2.18 3.82 -3.90
C GLY A 86 2.32 5.19 -4.55
N LEU A 87 2.40 5.26 -5.89
CA LEU A 87 2.57 6.54 -6.58
C LEU A 87 1.47 7.55 -6.25
N ASP A 88 0.24 7.08 -6.11
CA ASP A 88 -0.92 7.84 -5.64
C ASP A 88 -0.66 8.49 -4.26
N HIS A 89 -0.13 7.72 -3.31
CA HIS A 89 0.24 8.18 -1.98
C HIS A 89 1.37 9.21 -2.05
N ILE A 90 2.41 8.96 -2.83
CA ILE A 90 3.54 9.89 -2.97
C ILE A 90 3.05 11.24 -3.54
N LEU A 91 2.24 11.22 -4.60
CA LEU A 91 1.66 12.45 -5.18
C LEU A 91 0.79 13.20 -4.16
N PHE A 92 -0.03 12.48 -3.39
CA PHE A 92 -0.84 13.06 -2.33
C PHE A 92 0.02 13.71 -1.24
N ILE A 93 1.03 12.99 -0.73
CA ILE A 93 1.96 13.44 0.32
C ILE A 93 2.75 14.67 -0.14
N LEU A 94 3.27 14.67 -1.37
CA LEU A 94 3.92 15.82 -1.96
C LEU A 94 2.94 17.00 -2.12
N GLY A 95 1.68 16.74 -2.46
CA GLY A 95 0.62 17.75 -2.47
C GLY A 95 0.42 18.40 -1.09
N LEU A 96 0.45 17.63 0.00
CA LEU A 96 0.39 18.17 1.36
C LEU A 96 1.62 19.03 1.67
N PHE A 97 2.81 18.58 1.27
CA PHE A 97 4.08 19.30 1.44
C PHE A 97 4.06 20.67 0.76
N LEU A 98 3.65 20.73 -0.51
CA LEU A 98 3.68 21.95 -1.31
C LEU A 98 2.67 23.01 -0.83
N PHE A 99 1.60 22.60 -0.13
CA PHE A 99 0.68 23.55 0.48
C PHE A 99 1.32 24.35 1.61
N SER A 100 1.95 23.65 2.56
CA SER A 100 2.57 24.25 3.74
C SER A 100 3.78 23.43 4.16
N PRO A 101 4.99 23.78 3.67
CA PRO A 101 6.22 23.06 3.98
C PRO A 101 6.70 23.42 5.39
N ARG A 102 5.93 23.02 6.40
CA ARG A 102 6.22 23.18 7.83
C ARG A 102 5.86 21.89 8.56
N TRP A 103 6.74 21.41 9.43
CA TRP A 103 6.55 20.14 10.14
C TRP A 103 5.21 20.04 10.89
N LYS A 104 4.81 21.08 11.63
CA LYS A 104 3.57 21.06 12.43
C LYS A 104 2.31 20.80 11.57
N PRO A 105 2.00 21.60 10.52
CA PRO A 105 0.90 21.30 9.59
C PRO A 105 1.01 19.96 8.87
N LEU A 106 2.22 19.53 8.48
CA LEU A 106 2.40 18.27 7.77
C LEU A 106 2.10 17.08 8.66
N LEU A 107 2.64 17.04 9.87
CA LEU A 107 2.37 15.98 10.83
C LEU A 107 0.89 15.94 11.25
N ALA A 108 0.24 17.11 11.38
CA ALA A 108 -1.19 17.15 11.68
C ALA A 108 -2.06 16.56 10.55
N GLN A 109 -1.74 16.87 9.28
CA GLN A 109 -2.42 16.31 8.12
C GLN A 109 -2.12 14.81 7.96
N SER A 110 -0.85 14.43 8.10
CA SER A 110 -0.38 13.03 8.05
C SER A 110 -1.14 12.18 9.07
N LEU A 111 -1.15 12.60 10.34
CA LEU A 111 -1.85 11.87 11.39
C LEU A 111 -3.36 11.81 11.16
N ALA A 112 -3.98 12.91 10.71
CA ALA A 112 -5.41 12.91 10.38
C ALA A 112 -5.75 11.93 9.25
N PHE A 113 -4.90 11.88 8.22
CA PHE A 113 -5.01 10.92 7.13
C PHE A 113 -4.84 9.49 7.65
N THR A 114 -3.78 9.20 8.41
CA THR A 114 -3.46 7.86 8.93
C THR A 114 -4.53 7.34 9.88
N VAL A 115 -5.12 8.19 10.72
CA VAL A 115 -6.25 7.82 11.58
C VAL A 115 -7.46 7.44 10.73
N ALA A 116 -7.83 8.25 9.74
CA ALA A 116 -8.94 7.94 8.84
C ALA A 116 -8.69 6.67 8.01
N HIS A 117 -7.47 6.52 7.52
CA HIS A 117 -7.01 5.33 6.80
C HIS A 117 -7.12 4.08 7.69
N SER A 118 -6.69 4.16 8.95
CA SER A 118 -6.83 3.06 9.92
C SER A 118 -8.29 2.65 10.13
N ILE A 119 -9.19 3.63 10.24
CA ILE A 119 -10.63 3.38 10.43
C ILE A 119 -11.21 2.65 9.21
N SER A 120 -10.96 3.15 8.02
CA SER A 120 -11.47 2.56 6.77
C SER A 120 -10.91 1.17 6.50
N LEU A 121 -9.62 0.94 6.78
CA LEU A 121 -9.02 -0.40 6.69
C LEU A 121 -9.65 -1.38 7.69
N ALA A 122 -9.87 -0.96 8.93
CA ALA A 122 -10.52 -1.79 9.93
C ALA A 122 -11.95 -2.17 9.49
N LEU A 123 -12.72 -1.21 8.98
CA LEU A 123 -14.08 -1.45 8.48
C LEU A 123 -14.09 -2.39 7.28
N SER A 124 -13.13 -2.26 6.36
CA SER A 124 -12.98 -3.15 5.21
C SER A 124 -12.54 -4.56 5.64
N ALA A 125 -11.55 -4.67 6.53
CA ALA A 125 -11.05 -5.95 7.03
C ALA A 125 -12.13 -6.74 7.77
N LEU A 126 -12.98 -6.05 8.55
CA LEU A 126 -14.13 -6.64 9.24
C LEU A 126 -15.33 -6.90 8.30
N SER A 127 -15.20 -6.61 7.00
CA SER A 127 -16.27 -6.77 6.00
C SER A 127 -17.54 -5.93 6.30
N ILE A 128 -17.43 -4.88 7.13
CA ILE A 128 -18.54 -4.00 7.50
C ILE A 128 -18.89 -3.07 6.33
N ILE A 129 -17.88 -2.56 5.64
CA ILE A 129 -18.04 -1.74 4.44
C ILE A 129 -17.32 -2.44 3.29
N GLN A 130 -18.04 -2.64 2.20
CA GLN A 130 -17.49 -3.18 0.95
C GLN A 130 -17.87 -2.22 -0.17
N VAL A 131 -16.85 -1.65 -0.81
CA VAL A 131 -17.05 -0.82 -1.99
C VAL A 131 -16.27 -1.43 -3.14
N SER A 132 -16.86 -1.40 -4.33
CA SER A 132 -16.18 -1.87 -5.54
C SER A 132 -14.88 -1.09 -5.75
N GLY A 133 -13.78 -1.81 -5.93
CA GLY A 133 -12.45 -1.23 -6.16
C GLY A 133 -12.44 -0.23 -7.32
N ARG A 134 -13.26 -0.46 -8.36
CA ARG A 134 -13.40 0.48 -9.48
C ARG A 134 -13.81 1.88 -9.03
N TRP A 135 -14.80 2.01 -8.15
CA TRP A 135 -15.24 3.32 -7.65
C TRP A 135 -14.19 3.95 -6.74
N MET A 136 -13.52 3.14 -5.92
CA MET A 136 -12.49 3.65 -5.02
C MET A 136 -11.26 4.16 -5.75
N ASP A 137 -10.81 3.46 -6.80
CA ASP A 137 -9.73 3.94 -7.68
C ASP A 137 -10.03 5.35 -8.21
N HIS A 138 -11.27 5.58 -8.68
CA HIS A 138 -11.67 6.88 -9.20
C HIS A 138 -11.65 7.98 -8.12
N LEU A 139 -12.17 7.67 -6.93
CA LEU A 139 -12.24 8.63 -5.83
C LEU A 139 -10.86 8.97 -5.26
N VAL A 140 -9.95 7.99 -5.18
CA VAL A 140 -8.55 8.19 -4.78
C VAL A 140 -7.85 9.12 -5.77
N ILE A 141 -7.95 8.87 -7.08
CA ILE A 141 -7.30 9.73 -8.08
C ILE A 141 -7.90 11.15 -8.08
N LEU A 142 -9.22 11.28 -7.91
CA LEU A 142 -9.88 12.58 -7.78
C LEU A 142 -9.39 13.36 -6.55
N SER A 143 -9.08 12.69 -5.45
CA SER A 143 -8.52 13.36 -4.27
C SER A 143 -7.14 13.98 -4.54
N ILE A 144 -6.30 13.33 -5.35
CA ILE A 144 -4.99 13.87 -5.76
C ILE A 144 -5.17 15.11 -6.63
N ALA A 145 -6.08 15.03 -7.61
CA ALA A 145 -6.45 16.17 -8.44
C ALA A 145 -6.92 17.35 -7.59
N TRP A 146 -7.81 17.07 -6.61
CA TRP A 146 -8.33 18.06 -5.70
C TRP A 146 -7.23 18.73 -4.86
N VAL A 147 -6.30 17.98 -4.26
CA VAL A 147 -5.21 18.56 -3.47
C VAL A 147 -4.35 19.50 -4.32
N GLY A 148 -4.02 19.12 -5.55
CA GLY A 148 -3.26 19.97 -6.47
C GLY A 148 -4.00 21.28 -6.78
N VAL A 149 -5.31 21.19 -7.07
CA VAL A 149 -6.15 22.36 -7.37
C VAL A 149 -6.36 23.25 -6.13
N GLU A 150 -6.65 22.65 -4.98
CA GLU A 150 -6.85 23.37 -3.71
C GLU A 150 -5.62 24.20 -3.36
N ASN A 151 -4.41 23.64 -3.55
CA ASN A 151 -3.17 24.35 -3.31
C ASN A 151 -3.00 25.62 -4.17
N LEU A 152 -3.57 25.64 -5.38
CA LEU A 152 -3.50 26.79 -6.28
C LEU A 152 -4.57 27.84 -5.96
N LEU A 153 -5.77 27.39 -5.60
CA LEU A 153 -6.93 28.25 -5.33
C LEU A 153 -6.86 28.89 -3.94
N VAL A 154 -6.41 28.12 -2.94
CA VAL A 154 -6.44 28.51 -1.54
C VAL A 154 -5.04 28.94 -1.12
N ARG A 155 -4.79 30.25 -1.10
CA ARG A 155 -3.58 30.85 -0.51
C ARG A 155 -3.69 31.11 0.99
N ARG A 156 -4.75 30.63 1.64
CA ARG A 156 -5.02 30.85 3.07
C ARG A 156 -4.17 29.92 3.95
N GLU A 157 -4.02 30.34 5.21
CA GLU A 157 -3.34 29.56 6.24
C GLU A 157 -4.03 28.21 6.48
N PHE A 158 -3.22 27.24 6.92
CA PHE A 158 -3.67 25.93 7.36
C PHE A 158 -4.80 26.04 8.40
N GLY A 159 -5.89 25.30 8.20
CA GLY A 159 -7.08 25.37 9.05
C GLY A 159 -7.87 24.07 9.11
N LYS A 160 -8.91 24.06 9.98
CA LYS A 160 -9.74 22.88 10.27
C LYS A 160 -10.42 22.29 9.04
N ALA A 161 -10.84 23.12 8.08
CA ALA A 161 -11.48 22.65 6.85
C ALA A 161 -10.55 21.72 6.05
N ARG A 162 -9.27 22.10 5.91
CA ARG A 162 -8.29 21.28 5.21
C ARG A 162 -8.02 19.96 5.93
N LEU A 163 -7.92 19.97 7.27
CA LEU A 163 -7.84 18.73 8.05
C LEU A 163 -9.06 17.83 7.82
N GLY A 164 -10.25 18.41 7.71
CA GLY A 164 -11.47 17.67 7.36
C GLY A 164 -11.39 17.01 5.98
N PHE A 165 -10.91 17.72 4.96
CA PHE A 165 -10.70 17.15 3.63
C PHE A 165 -9.65 16.03 3.64
N VAL A 166 -8.49 16.26 4.26
CA VAL A 166 -7.43 15.24 4.37
C VAL A 166 -7.90 14.00 5.13
N PHE A 167 -8.69 14.17 6.19
CA PHE A 167 -9.33 13.06 6.89
C PHE A 167 -10.28 12.29 5.95
N GLY A 168 -11.13 12.99 5.20
CA GLY A 168 -12.00 12.37 4.19
C GLY A 168 -11.21 11.59 3.13
N PHE A 169 -10.09 12.13 2.66
CA PHE A 169 -9.22 11.43 1.72
C PHE A 169 -8.56 10.18 2.32
N GLY A 170 -8.18 10.23 3.60
CA GLY A 170 -7.70 9.04 4.32
C GLY A 170 -8.73 7.93 4.38
N LEU A 171 -10.02 8.25 4.58
CA LEU A 171 -11.10 7.26 4.52
C LEU A 171 -11.19 6.59 3.13
N LEU A 172 -11.09 7.39 2.06
CA LEU A 172 -11.18 6.88 0.68
C LEU A 172 -9.98 5.97 0.34
N HIS A 173 -8.77 6.37 0.71
CA HIS A 173 -7.56 5.58 0.43
C HIS A 173 -7.59 4.23 1.15
N GLY A 174 -8.03 4.20 2.42
CA GLY A 174 -8.13 2.93 3.14
C GLY A 174 -9.20 1.99 2.62
N LEU A 175 -10.32 2.52 2.11
CA LEU A 175 -11.32 1.70 1.43
C LEU A 175 -10.81 1.17 0.08
N GLY A 176 -10.00 1.95 -0.65
CA GLY A 176 -9.38 1.51 -1.91
C GLY A 176 -8.40 0.34 -1.71
N PHE A 177 -7.54 0.43 -0.69
CA PHE A 177 -6.57 -0.63 -0.38
C PHE A 177 -7.18 -1.84 0.34
N GLY A 178 -8.23 -1.62 1.13
CA GLY A 178 -8.80 -2.61 2.05
C GLY A 178 -9.24 -3.92 1.40
N SER A 179 -9.55 -3.91 0.09
CA SER A 179 -9.93 -5.11 -0.66
C SER A 179 -8.78 -6.13 -0.80
N GLY A 180 -7.55 -5.69 -1.07
CA GLY A 180 -6.38 -6.56 -1.16
C GLY A 180 -5.87 -7.02 0.21
N LEU A 181 -6.05 -6.19 1.24
CA LEU A 181 -5.67 -6.53 2.62
C LEU A 181 -6.66 -7.54 3.25
N GLN A 182 -7.94 -7.50 2.86
CA GLN A 182 -8.97 -8.40 3.37
C GLN A 182 -8.64 -9.87 3.12
N GLU A 183 -8.06 -10.21 1.96
CA GLU A 183 -7.63 -11.58 1.67
C GLU A 183 -6.53 -12.05 2.62
N LYS A 184 -5.55 -11.18 2.91
CA LYS A 184 -4.44 -11.45 3.84
C LYS A 184 -4.89 -11.57 5.29
N LEU A 185 -5.97 -10.89 5.66
CA LEU A 185 -6.47 -10.84 7.05
C LEU A 185 -7.68 -11.75 7.30
N LYS A 186 -8.13 -12.52 6.31
CA LYS A 186 -9.37 -13.32 6.38
C LYS A 186 -9.37 -14.34 7.51
N SER A 187 -8.20 -14.84 7.93
CA SER A 187 -8.05 -15.79 9.04
C SER A 187 -8.03 -15.13 10.42
N LEU A 188 -7.93 -13.80 10.49
CA LEU A 188 -7.86 -13.03 11.73
C LEU A 188 -9.22 -12.41 12.04
N SER A 189 -9.60 -12.41 13.31
CA SER A 189 -10.88 -11.83 13.76
C SER A 189 -10.72 -11.02 15.04
N GLY A 190 -11.59 -10.01 15.18
CA GLY A 190 -11.66 -9.16 16.37
C GLY A 190 -10.31 -8.51 16.72
N LEU A 191 -9.86 -8.71 17.95
CA LEU A 191 -8.64 -8.09 18.48
C LEU A 191 -7.35 -8.54 17.78
N GLN A 192 -7.37 -9.68 17.08
CA GLN A 192 -6.21 -10.19 16.33
C GLN A 192 -5.84 -9.29 15.14
N LEU A 193 -6.79 -8.48 14.65
CA LEU A 193 -6.57 -7.50 13.58
C LEU A 193 -5.82 -6.25 14.06
N ALA A 194 -5.82 -5.97 15.36
CA ALA A 194 -5.24 -4.75 15.91
C ALA A 194 -3.73 -4.65 15.63
N GLY A 195 -2.99 -5.73 15.88
CA GLY A 195 -1.54 -5.77 15.63
C GLY A 195 -1.16 -5.50 14.17
N PRO A 196 -1.74 -6.25 13.20
CA PRO A 196 -1.54 -6.01 11.77
C PRO A 196 -1.90 -4.60 11.31
N LEU A 197 -3.08 -4.10 11.67
CA LEU A 197 -3.56 -2.78 11.24
C LEU A 197 -2.71 -1.65 11.84
N LEU A 198 -2.33 -1.76 13.12
CA LEU A 198 -1.44 -0.79 13.76
C LEU A 198 -0.05 -0.83 13.14
N GLY A 199 0.53 -2.02 12.94
CA GLY A 199 1.84 -2.18 12.31
C GLY A 199 1.86 -1.58 10.90
N PHE A 200 0.84 -1.89 10.10
CA PHE A 200 0.70 -1.35 8.75
C PHE A 200 0.65 0.19 8.76
N ASN A 201 -0.22 0.79 9.57
CA ASN A 201 -0.34 2.26 9.62
C ASN A 201 0.91 2.95 10.20
N VAL A 202 1.65 2.31 11.11
CA VAL A 202 2.97 2.79 11.54
C VAL A 202 3.95 2.80 10.36
N GLY A 203 3.94 1.75 9.53
CA GLY A 203 4.72 1.70 8.29
C GLY A 203 4.39 2.85 7.32
N VAL A 204 3.09 3.12 7.13
CA VAL A 204 2.60 4.23 6.29
C VAL A 204 3.08 5.58 6.83
N GLU A 205 2.92 5.83 8.14
CA GLU A 205 3.35 7.09 8.76
C GLU A 205 4.87 7.28 8.65
N LEU A 206 5.66 6.22 8.83
CA LEU A 206 7.12 6.27 8.65
C LEU A 206 7.50 6.63 7.21
N ALA A 207 6.81 6.07 6.21
CA ALA A 207 7.03 6.41 4.81
C ALA A 207 6.66 7.88 4.51
N GLN A 208 5.54 8.37 5.06
CA GLN A 208 5.13 9.78 4.93
C GLN A 208 6.19 10.72 5.51
N VAL A 209 6.67 10.45 6.73
CA VAL A 209 7.73 11.24 7.37
C VAL A 209 9.02 11.20 6.57
N ALA A 210 9.40 10.05 6.01
CA ALA A 210 10.57 9.91 5.16
C ALA A 210 10.45 10.76 3.88
N ILE A 211 9.29 10.75 3.23
CA ILE A 211 9.01 11.57 2.05
C ILE A 211 9.07 13.06 2.40
N PHE A 212 8.48 13.48 3.53
CA PHE A 212 8.59 14.88 3.98
C PHE A 212 10.04 15.29 4.22
N ALA A 213 10.82 14.45 4.89
CA ALA A 213 12.24 14.72 5.15
C ALA A 213 13.03 14.87 3.85
N ALA A 214 12.81 13.97 2.88
CA ALA A 214 13.41 14.04 1.55
C ALA A 214 13.00 15.32 0.81
N ALA A 215 11.70 15.66 0.82
CA ALA A 215 11.19 16.88 0.19
C ALA A 215 11.79 18.15 0.80
N PHE A 216 11.95 18.21 2.14
CA PHE A 216 12.65 19.31 2.81
C PHE A 216 14.13 19.41 2.39
N LEU A 217 14.83 18.28 2.30
CA LEU A 217 16.23 18.25 1.89
C LEU A 217 16.42 18.75 0.45
N LEU A 218 15.54 18.33 -0.46
CA LEU A 218 15.53 18.77 -1.86
C LEU A 218 15.13 20.24 -2.02
N MET A 219 14.20 20.73 -1.20
CA MET A 219 13.73 22.12 -1.26
C MET A 219 14.74 23.10 -0.64
N ARG A 220 15.56 22.66 0.32
CA ARG A 220 16.55 23.49 1.05
C ARG A 220 17.44 24.36 0.14
N PRO A 221 18.18 23.81 -0.85
CA PRO A 221 19.02 24.62 -1.74
C PRO A 221 18.20 25.54 -2.67
N LEU A 222 16.90 25.26 -2.83
CA LEU A 222 15.99 25.98 -3.72
C LEU A 222 15.07 26.96 -2.98
N GLY A 223 15.36 27.28 -1.71
CA GLY A 223 14.47 28.09 -0.86
C GLY A 223 14.11 29.46 -1.45
N ARG A 224 15.00 30.07 -2.26
CA ARG A 224 14.71 31.32 -2.99
C ARG A 224 13.60 31.18 -4.05
N TYR A 225 13.28 29.96 -4.45
CA TYR A 225 12.23 29.60 -5.41
C TYR A 225 11.07 28.86 -4.74
N GLU A 226 10.93 28.91 -3.41
CA GLU A 226 9.92 28.14 -2.68
C GLU A 226 8.51 28.36 -3.25
N LEU A 227 8.12 29.62 -3.50
CA LEU A 227 6.78 29.93 -4.03
C LEU A 227 6.56 29.35 -5.43
N GLN A 228 7.58 29.42 -6.29
CA GLN A 228 7.54 28.85 -7.63
C GLN A 228 7.45 27.32 -7.58
N LEU A 229 8.25 26.67 -6.75
CA LEU A 229 8.21 25.21 -6.55
C LEU A 229 6.84 24.75 -6.04
N ARG A 230 6.27 25.47 -5.06
CA ARG A 230 4.94 25.19 -4.53
C ARG A 230 3.86 25.35 -5.59
N THR A 231 3.93 26.42 -6.38
CA THR A 231 2.94 26.70 -7.43
C THR A 231 3.05 25.70 -8.59
N TYR A 232 4.24 25.53 -9.17
CA TYR A 232 4.45 24.64 -10.31
C TYR A 232 4.31 23.17 -9.93
N GLY A 233 4.79 22.77 -8.75
CA GLY A 233 4.59 21.41 -8.24
C GLY A 233 3.11 21.10 -7.99
N SER A 234 2.35 22.04 -7.42
CA SER A 234 0.91 21.84 -7.21
C SER A 234 0.13 21.80 -8.53
N ALA A 235 0.52 22.63 -9.50
CA ALA A 235 -0.04 22.59 -10.85
C ALA A 235 0.27 21.27 -11.55
N LEU A 236 1.49 20.74 -11.41
CA LEU A 236 1.87 19.44 -11.94
C LEU A 236 1.03 18.32 -11.31
N ILE A 237 0.88 18.30 -9.98
CA ILE A 237 0.04 17.31 -9.29
C ILE A 237 -1.42 17.42 -9.74
N ALA A 238 -1.95 18.64 -9.90
CA ALA A 238 -3.30 18.85 -10.41
C ALA A 238 -3.47 18.28 -11.83
N VAL A 239 -2.53 18.58 -12.74
CA VAL A 239 -2.56 18.08 -14.12
C VAL A 239 -2.45 16.55 -14.14
N ILE A 240 -1.54 15.96 -13.39
CA ILE A 240 -1.40 14.50 -13.28
C ILE A 240 -2.71 13.89 -12.75
N GLY A 241 -3.25 14.39 -11.64
CA GLY A 241 -4.49 13.88 -11.06
C GLY A 241 -5.70 14.00 -12.00
N ILE A 242 -5.83 15.13 -12.71
CA ILE A 242 -6.93 15.35 -13.68
C ILE A 242 -6.79 14.43 -14.89
N THR A 243 -5.60 14.36 -15.48
CA THR A 243 -5.35 13.51 -16.66
C THR A 243 -5.56 12.03 -16.32
N TRP A 244 -5.08 11.59 -15.16
CA TRP A 244 -5.27 10.23 -14.68
C TRP A 244 -6.76 9.94 -14.38
N SER A 245 -7.49 10.91 -13.81
CA SER A 245 -8.95 10.77 -13.58
C SER A 245 -9.71 10.59 -14.90
N VAL A 246 -9.44 11.46 -15.89
CA VAL A 246 -10.06 11.41 -17.22
C VAL A 246 -9.74 10.08 -17.90
N GLN A 247 -8.49 9.65 -17.85
CA GLN A 247 -8.08 8.35 -18.39
C GLN A 247 -8.86 7.21 -17.77
N ARG A 248 -8.96 7.16 -16.42
CA ARG A 248 -9.63 6.06 -15.72
C ARG A 248 -11.13 6.00 -16.06
N ILE A 249 -11.76 7.16 -16.29
CA ILE A 249 -13.19 7.27 -16.60
C ILE A 249 -13.49 6.91 -18.06
N PHE A 250 -12.72 7.47 -19.01
CA PHE A 250 -13.03 7.39 -20.44
C PHE A 250 -12.24 6.31 -21.19
N PHE A 251 -11.07 5.90 -20.69
CA PHE A 251 -10.18 4.93 -21.32
C PHE A 251 -9.75 3.81 -20.35
N PRO A 252 -10.71 3.08 -19.74
CA PRO A 252 -10.40 1.99 -18.82
C PRO A 252 -9.57 0.92 -19.53
N GLY A 253 -8.34 0.70 -19.07
CA GLY A 253 -7.41 -0.30 -19.60
C GLY A 253 -6.20 0.23 -20.39
N SER A 254 -6.13 1.54 -20.64
CA SER A 254 -4.90 2.16 -21.15
C SER A 254 -3.89 2.41 -20.01
N PRO A 255 -2.60 2.05 -20.14
CA PRO A 255 -1.56 2.51 -19.23
C PRO A 255 -0.98 3.85 -19.74
N LEU A 256 -0.99 4.88 -18.89
CA LEU A 256 -0.18 6.09 -19.11
C LEU A 256 1.11 6.04 -18.26
N PHE A 257 1.11 5.16 -17.26
CA PHE A 257 2.18 4.80 -16.36
C PHE A 257 2.04 3.31 -16.08
#